data_AF-A0A2J0M8U9-F1
#
_entry.id   AF-A0A2J0M8U9-F1
#
_cell.length_a   1.000
_cell.length_b   1.000
_cell.length_c   1.000
_cell.angle_alpha   90.00
_cell.angle_beta   90.00
_cell.angle_gamma   90.00
#
_symmetry.space_group_name_H-M   'P 1'
#
loop_
_entity.id
_entity.type
_entity.pdbx_description
1 polymer ?
#
loop_
_entity_poly.entity_id
_entity_poly.type
_entity_poly.pdbx_seq_one_letter_code
_entity_poly.pdbx_strand_id
1 'polypeptide(L)'
;MIKTLKSFFATKLSYQVRELYIAASMVSLAAAMVAIFEPIYLYKIGFSLEKILLFYLAVYVAYLFSIPLGAKFARRFGYEKAILLGTPFLALYYISLFLIPEHSLFIPAAIVLFILQKTFYWPGYHADFARFGRQAERGREVSNIIIIS
;
A
#
# COMPACT_ATOMS: atom_id res chain seq x y z
N MET A 1 -35.11 -4.28 -6.40
CA MET A 1 -33.79 -4.96 -6.37
C MET A 1 -32.68 -4.14 -7.03
N ILE A 2 -32.80 -3.72 -8.30
CA ILE A 2 -31.75 -2.93 -8.99
C ILE A 2 -31.56 -1.53 -8.36
N LYS A 3 -32.64 -0.89 -7.89
CA LYS A 3 -32.60 0.44 -7.26
C LYS A 3 -31.87 0.44 -5.90
N THR A 4 -32.04 -0.62 -5.12
CA THR A 4 -31.34 -0.85 -3.85
C THR A 4 -29.87 -1.21 -4.07
N LEU A 5 -29.53 -1.98 -5.11
CA LEU A 5 -28.13 -2.24 -5.43
C LEU A 5 -27.37 -0.95 -5.78
N LYS A 6 -28.00 -0.08 -6.59
CA LYS A 6 -27.43 1.22 -6.98
C LYS A 6 -27.23 2.20 -5.82
N SER A 7 -27.90 2.00 -4.67
CA SER A 7 -27.66 2.85 -3.50
C SER A 7 -26.39 2.49 -2.74
N PHE A 8 -25.82 1.29 -2.93
CA PHE A 8 -24.57 0.90 -2.27
C PHE A 8 -23.33 1.35 -3.04
N PHE A 9 -23.41 1.42 -4.37
CA PHE A 9 -22.29 1.84 -5.20
C PHE A 9 -22.26 3.36 -5.39
N ALA A 10 -21.09 3.97 -5.22
CA ALA A 10 -20.83 5.34 -5.65
C ALA A 10 -21.00 5.45 -7.18
N THR A 11 -22.01 6.19 -7.62
CA THR A 11 -22.36 6.33 -9.05
C THR A 11 -21.72 7.56 -9.69
N LYS A 12 -21.20 8.48 -8.88
CA LYS A 12 -20.57 9.72 -9.32
C LYS A 12 -19.21 9.82 -8.65
N LEU A 13 -18.18 9.24 -9.26
CA LEU A 13 -16.78 9.44 -8.83
C LEU A 13 -16.21 10.73 -9.44
N SER A 14 -15.23 11.35 -8.78
CA SER A 14 -14.38 12.37 -9.41
C SER A 14 -13.35 11.69 -10.33
N TYR A 15 -12.74 12.45 -11.23
CA TYR A 15 -11.70 11.91 -12.12
C TYR A 15 -10.51 11.37 -11.31
N GLN A 16 -10.06 12.12 -10.30
CA GLN A 16 -8.97 11.78 -9.40
C GLN A 16 -9.27 10.49 -8.62
N VAL A 17 -10.48 10.37 -8.04
CA VAL A 17 -10.86 9.17 -7.29
C VAL A 17 -10.93 7.95 -8.21
N ARG A 18 -11.33 8.11 -9.48
CA ARG A 18 -11.33 7.00 -10.44
C ARG A 18 -9.91 6.53 -10.78
N GLU A 19 -8.98 7.45 -10.99
CA GLU A 19 -7.56 7.11 -11.21
C GLU A 19 -6.96 6.44 -9.98
N LEU A 20 -7.24 6.98 -8.79
CA LEU A 20 -6.85 6.40 -7.52
C LEU A 20 -7.37 4.97 -7.37
N TYR A 21 -8.64 4.71 -7.72
CA TYR A 21 -9.22 3.37 -7.66
C TYR A 21 -8.46 2.38 -8.55
N ILE A 22 -8.22 2.75 -9.81
CA ILE A 22 -7.51 1.87 -10.75
C ILE A 22 -6.10 1.57 -10.23
N ALA A 23 -5.36 2.61 -9.84
CA ALA A 23 -4.00 2.45 -9.31
C ALA A 23 -3.97 1.61 -8.03
N ALA A 24 -4.89 1.89 -7.09
CA ALA A 24 -4.98 1.20 -5.82
C ALA A 24 -5.38 -0.26 -5.99
N SER A 25 -6.33 -0.57 -6.87
CA SER A 25 -6.72 -1.94 -7.17
C SER A 25 -5.57 -2.75 -7.78
N MET A 26 -4.74 -2.15 -8.63
CA MET A 26 -3.55 -2.84 -9.16
C MET A 26 -2.54 -3.16 -8.05
N VAL A 27 -2.25 -2.18 -7.19
CA VAL A 27 -1.31 -2.36 -6.07
C VAL A 27 -1.85 -3.37 -5.05
N SER A 28 -3.13 -3.28 -4.72
CA SER A 28 -3.83 -4.21 -3.84
C SER A 28 -3.87 -5.61 -4.40
N LEU A 29 -4.14 -5.79 -5.70
CA LEU A 29 -4.12 -7.10 -6.34
C LEU A 29 -2.72 -7.72 -6.23
N ALA A 30 -1.68 -6.97 -6.56
CA ALA A 30 -0.30 -7.41 -6.42
C ALA A 30 0.03 -7.79 -4.96
N ALA A 31 -0.39 -6.97 -4.00
CA ALA A 31 -0.20 -7.23 -2.59
C ALA A 31 -0.96 -8.48 -2.12
N ALA A 32 -2.23 -8.64 -2.51
CA ALA A 32 -3.07 -9.78 -2.15
C ALA A 32 -2.52 -11.10 -2.69
N MET A 33 -1.93 -11.09 -3.89
CA MET A 33 -1.27 -12.26 -4.48
C MET A 33 -0.08 -12.77 -3.65
N VAL A 34 0.54 -11.90 -2.85
CA VAL A 34 1.77 -12.23 -2.11
C VAL A 34 1.56 -12.23 -0.59
N ALA A 35 0.55 -11.54 -0.07
CA ALA A 35 0.39 -11.23 1.36
C ALA A 35 0.41 -12.47 2.28
N ILE A 36 -0.32 -13.53 1.91
CA ILE A 36 -0.31 -14.77 2.70
C ILE A 36 0.98 -15.57 2.52
N PHE A 37 1.59 -15.46 1.34
CA PHE A 37 2.80 -16.21 0.99
C PHE A 37 4.07 -15.57 1.53
N GLU A 38 4.08 -14.27 1.82
CA GLU A 38 5.25 -13.55 2.28
C GLU A 38 5.86 -14.11 3.59
N PRO A 39 5.12 -14.26 4.71
CA PRO A 39 5.68 -14.87 5.92
C PRO A 39 5.98 -16.36 5.73
N ILE A 40 5.19 -17.09 4.93
CA ILE A 40 5.40 -18.51 4.62
C ILE A 40 6.71 -18.69 3.84
N TYR A 41 6.97 -17.80 2.88
CA TYR A 41 8.19 -17.78 2.08
C TYR A 41 9.41 -17.53 2.96
N LEU A 42 9.38 -16.50 3.82
CA LEU A 42 10.47 -16.21 4.74
C LEU A 42 10.77 -17.41 5.65
N TYR A 43 9.72 -18.07 6.17
CA TYR A 43 9.87 -19.29 6.95
C TYR A 43 10.51 -20.42 6.14
N LYS A 44 10.06 -20.63 4.90
CA LYS A 44 10.58 -21.67 3.99
C LYS A 44 12.06 -21.48 3.66
N ILE A 45 12.54 -20.24 3.53
CA ILE A 45 13.96 -19.95 3.27
C ILE A 45 14.83 -19.94 4.55
N GLY A 46 14.28 -20.40 5.68
CA GLY A 46 15.02 -20.66 6.91
C GLY A 46 14.91 -19.58 8.00
N PHE A 47 14.00 -18.61 7.87
CA PHE A 47 13.74 -17.70 8.97
C PHE A 47 12.96 -18.40 10.07
N SER A 48 13.35 -18.19 11.33
CA SER A 48 12.51 -18.57 12.46
C SER A 48 11.32 -17.62 12.59
N LEU A 49 10.29 -18.04 13.32
CA LEU A 49 9.12 -17.21 13.55
C LEU A 49 9.50 -15.86 14.21
N GLU A 50 10.43 -15.88 15.15
CA GLU A 50 10.94 -14.69 15.83
C GLU A 50 11.59 -13.71 14.85
N LYS A 51 12.39 -14.21 13.90
CA LYS A 51 13.02 -13.36 12.88
C LYS A 51 12.00 -12.72 11.94
N ILE A 52 10.94 -13.46 11.59
CA ILE A 52 9.83 -12.92 10.77
C ILE A 52 9.10 -11.82 11.53
N LEU A 53 8.81 -12.03 12.81
CA LEU A 53 8.19 -11.02 13.66
C LEU A 53 9.08 -9.78 13.79
N LEU A 54 10.38 -9.96 14.00
CA LEU A 54 11.36 -8.86 14.07
C LEU A 54 11.48 -8.09 12.75
N PHE A 55 11.39 -8.78 11.62
CA PHE A 55 11.38 -8.16 10.29
C PHE A 55 10.19 -7.19 10.15
N TYR A 56 8.97 -7.64 10.45
CA TYR A 56 7.79 -6.77 10.40
C TYR A 56 7.82 -5.68 11.47
N LEU A 57 8.30 -6.00 12.67
CA LEU A 57 8.44 -5.02 13.74
C LEU A 57 9.37 -3.88 13.30
N ALA A 58 10.53 -4.20 12.73
CA ALA A 58 11.47 -3.20 12.22
C ALA A 58 10.82 -2.30 11.16
N VAL A 59 10.09 -2.88 10.22
CA VAL A 59 9.36 -2.13 9.19
C VAL A 59 8.33 -1.19 9.82
N TYR A 60 7.46 -1.67 10.70
CA TYR A 60 6.35 -0.86 11.25
C TYR A 60 6.83 0.19 12.26
N VAL A 61 7.85 -0.10 13.06
CA VAL A 61 8.47 0.88 13.95
C VAL A 61 9.13 1.98 13.13
N ALA A 62 9.94 1.65 12.12
CA ALA A 62 10.55 2.66 11.26
C ALA A 62 9.51 3.43 10.42
N TYR A 63 8.46 2.76 9.97
CA TYR A 63 7.32 3.39 9.30
C TYR A 63 6.66 4.44 10.21
N LEU A 64 6.37 4.11 11.47
CA LEU A 64 5.78 5.04 12.45
C LEU A 64 6.52 6.39 12.49
N PHE A 65 7.85 6.36 12.51
CA PHE A 65 8.67 7.58 12.54
C PHE A 65 8.81 8.28 11.19
N SER A 66 8.69 7.54 10.08
CA SER A 66 8.84 8.10 8.72
C SER A 66 7.53 8.59 8.09
N ILE A 67 6.36 8.18 8.60
CA ILE A 67 5.03 8.67 8.15
C ILE A 67 4.99 10.20 7.97
N PRO A 68 5.46 11.03 8.93
CA PRO A 68 5.41 12.48 8.79
C PRO A 68 6.21 12.98 7.58
N LEU A 69 7.28 12.29 7.18
CA LEU A 69 8.09 12.63 6.01
C LEU A 69 7.29 12.38 4.72
N GLY A 70 6.64 11.21 4.64
CA GLY A 70 5.73 10.86 3.56
C GLY A 70 4.58 11.84 3.39
N ALA A 71 3.93 12.21 4.51
CA ALA A 71 2.86 13.20 4.51
C ALA A 71 3.35 14.59 4.05
N LYS A 72 4.52 15.03 4.51
CA LYS A 72 5.14 16.30 4.05
C LYS A 72 5.46 16.26 2.56
N PHE A 73 5.98 15.14 2.06
CA PHE A 73 6.25 14.94 0.63
C PHE A 73 4.96 15.03 -0.19
N ALA A 74 3.93 14.27 0.20
CA ALA A 74 2.65 14.24 -0.50
C ALA A 74 1.97 15.62 -0.52
N ARG A 75 2.04 16.38 0.59
CA ARG A 75 1.55 17.76 0.64
C ARG A 75 2.32 18.71 -0.30
N ARG A 76 3.64 18.53 -0.45
CA ARG A 76 4.50 19.42 -1.25
C ARG A 76 4.44 19.11 -2.74
N PHE A 77 4.45 17.83 -3.11
CA PHE A 77 4.60 17.40 -4.50
C PHE A 77 3.31 16.88 -5.13
N GLY A 78 2.26 16.64 -4.33
CA GLY A 78 1.00 16.07 -4.75
C GLY A 78 0.84 14.62 -4.30
N TYR A 79 -0.39 14.21 -4.05
CA TYR A 79 -0.70 12.88 -3.53
C TYR A 79 -0.46 11.78 -4.57
N GLU A 80 -0.89 11.98 -5.81
CA GLU A 80 -0.65 11.07 -6.93
C GLU A 80 0.85 10.77 -7.11
N LYS A 81 1.73 11.79 -7.02
CA LYS A 81 3.17 11.59 -7.14
C LYS A 81 3.76 10.81 -5.97
N ALA A 82 3.21 10.98 -4.77
CA ALA A 82 3.63 10.19 -3.60
C ALA A 82 3.23 8.71 -3.77
N ILE A 83 2.01 8.45 -4.24
CA ILE A 83 1.52 7.10 -4.54
C ILE A 83 2.38 6.46 -5.63
N LEU A 84 2.60 7.17 -6.74
CA LEU A 84 3.42 6.72 -7.86
C LEU A 84 4.86 6.41 -7.43
N LEU A 85 5.44 7.22 -6.54
CA LEU A 85 6.78 6.97 -6.01
C LEU A 85 6.83 5.74 -5.10
N GLY A 86 5.76 5.49 -4.33
CA GLY A 86 5.63 4.31 -3.48
C GLY A 86 5.55 3.00 -4.26
N THR A 87 4.91 2.99 -5.43
CA THR A 87 4.66 1.76 -6.19
C THR A 87 5.93 1.02 -6.65
N PRO A 88 6.95 1.66 -7.23
CA PRO A 88 8.23 1.01 -7.56
C PRO A 88 8.92 0.39 -6.35
N PHE A 89 8.83 1.02 -5.17
CA PHE A 89 9.41 0.45 -3.95
C PHE A 89 8.74 -0.87 -3.56
N LEU A 90 7.44 -1.07 -3.87
CA LEU A 90 6.78 -2.37 -3.67
C LEU A 90 7.34 -3.45 -4.59
N ALA A 91 7.58 -3.13 -5.86
CA ALA A 91 8.17 -4.09 -6.80
C ALA A 91 9.61 -4.45 -6.39
N LEU A 92 10.42 -3.45 -6.06
CA LEU A 92 11.79 -3.65 -5.57
C LEU A 92 11.82 -4.42 -4.26
N TYR A 93 10.83 -4.22 -3.39
CA TYR A 93 10.65 -4.98 -2.17
C TYR A 93 10.46 -6.47 -2.46
N TYR A 94 9.55 -6.84 -3.37
CA TYR A 94 9.35 -8.24 -3.75
C TYR A 94 10.56 -8.85 -4.44
N ILE A 95 11.26 -8.08 -5.29
CA ILE A 95 12.54 -8.52 -5.88
C ILE A 95 13.57 -8.78 -4.77
N SER A 96 13.66 -7.89 -3.78
CA SER A 96 14.60 -8.07 -2.66
C SER A 96 14.25 -9.31 -1.85
N LEU A 97 12.97 -9.55 -1.53
CA LEU A 97 12.54 -10.78 -0.87
C LEU A 97 12.97 -12.03 -1.65
N PHE A 98 12.75 -12.04 -2.97
CA PHE A 98 13.12 -13.15 -3.84
C PHE A 98 14.64 -13.43 -3.83
N LEU A 99 15.47 -12.39 -3.69
CA LEU A 99 16.93 -12.49 -3.72
C LEU A 99 17.58 -12.76 -2.35
N ILE A 100 16.81 -12.82 -1.25
CA ILE A 100 17.34 -13.15 0.09
C ILE A 100 18.19 -14.44 0.12
N PRO A 101 17.80 -15.54 -0.55
CA PRO A 101 18.60 -16.77 -0.56
C PRO A 101 19.98 -16.60 -1.23
N GLU A 102 20.10 -15.68 -2.18
CA GLU A 102 21.35 -15.43 -2.91
C GLU A 102 22.34 -14.60 -2.06
N HIS A 103 21.83 -13.64 -1.29
CA HIS A 103 22.68 -12.80 -0.45
C HIS A 103 21.91 -12.14 0.72
N SER A 104 22.48 -12.20 1.93
CA SER A 104 21.82 -11.68 3.14
C SER A 104 21.60 -10.16 3.15
N LEU A 105 22.33 -9.40 2.32
CA LEU A 105 22.12 -7.95 2.13
C LEU A 105 20.71 -7.61 1.63
N PHE A 106 20.01 -8.54 0.98
CA PHE A 106 18.64 -8.30 0.54
C PHE A 106 17.64 -8.24 1.69
N ILE A 107 18.00 -8.70 2.90
CA ILE A 107 17.16 -8.56 4.10
C ILE A 107 17.01 -7.08 4.50
N PRO A 108 18.09 -6.33 4.81
CA PRO A 108 17.96 -4.91 5.10
C PRO A 108 17.44 -4.11 3.89
N ALA A 109 17.75 -4.52 2.65
CA ALA A 109 17.18 -3.88 1.46
C ALA A 109 15.66 -4.02 1.42
N ALA A 110 15.11 -5.22 1.65
CA ALA A 110 13.66 -5.46 1.70
C ALA A 110 13.01 -4.63 2.82
N ILE A 111 13.61 -4.57 4.01
CA ILE A 111 13.10 -3.73 5.11
C ILE A 111 13.02 -2.26 4.68
N VAL A 112 14.11 -1.69 4.16
CA VAL A 112 14.18 -0.28 3.74
C VAL A 112 13.17 0.00 2.62
N LEU A 113 13.11 -0.85 1.60
CA LEU A 113 12.19 -0.67 0.48
C LEU A 113 10.74 -0.75 0.95
N PHE A 114 10.41 -1.64 1.88
CA PHE A 114 9.05 -1.72 2.40
C PHE A 114 8.67 -0.51 3.27
N ILE A 115 9.62 0.01 4.05
CA ILE A 115 9.43 1.27 4.77
C ILE A 115 9.14 2.39 3.77
N LEU A 116 10.00 2.59 2.76
CA LEU A 116 9.83 3.64 1.76
C LEU A 116 8.50 3.51 1.00
N GLN A 117 8.16 2.29 0.59
CA GLN A 117 6.86 1.97 -0.03
C GLN A 117 5.72 2.48 0.84
N LYS A 118 5.68 2.08 2.13
CA LYS A 118 4.60 2.49 3.03
C LYS A 118 4.60 3.99 3.29
N THR A 119 5.77 4.58 3.49
CA THR A 119 5.95 6.01 3.78
C THR A 119 5.41 6.89 2.67
N PHE A 120 5.66 6.56 1.40
CA PHE A 120 5.18 7.39 0.29
C PHE A 120 3.75 7.03 -0.14
N TYR A 121 3.40 5.74 -0.12
CA TYR A 121 2.12 5.27 -0.63
C TYR A 121 0.95 5.61 0.28
N TRP A 122 0.96 5.18 1.55
CA TRP A 122 -0.23 5.24 2.42
C TRP A 122 -0.67 6.68 2.76
N PRO A 123 0.24 7.60 3.16
CA PRO A 123 -0.17 8.98 3.42
C PRO A 123 -0.71 9.68 2.18
N GLY A 124 -0.10 9.43 1.01
CA GLY A 124 -0.60 9.96 -0.27
C GLY A 124 -1.98 9.42 -0.60
N TYR A 125 -2.15 8.09 -0.55
CA TYR A 125 -3.41 7.40 -0.80
C TYR A 125 -4.55 7.89 0.10
N HIS A 126 -4.34 7.91 1.42
CA HIS A 126 -5.37 8.36 2.36
C HIS A 126 -5.69 9.85 2.23
N ALA A 127 -4.69 10.70 1.98
CA ALA A 127 -4.91 12.14 1.79
C ALA A 127 -5.63 12.45 0.48
N ASP A 128 -5.31 11.72 -0.61
CA ASP A 128 -5.98 11.85 -1.90
C ASP A 128 -7.46 11.53 -1.79
N PHE A 129 -7.75 10.36 -1.21
CA PHE A 129 -9.12 9.92 -0.97
C PHE A 129 -9.88 10.90 -0.05
N ALA A 130 -9.24 11.37 1.03
CA ALA A 130 -9.87 12.32 1.96
C ALA A 130 -10.13 13.70 1.32
N ARG A 131 -9.32 14.14 0.36
CA ARG A 131 -9.46 15.44 -0.32
C ARG A 131 -10.45 15.39 -1.48
N PHE A 132 -10.38 14.36 -2.31
CA PHE A 132 -11.14 14.29 -3.57
C PHE A 132 -12.39 13.42 -3.50
N GLY A 133 -12.59 12.67 -2.42
CA GLY A 133 -13.83 11.94 -2.16
C GLY A 133 -15.00 12.89 -1.92
N ARG A 134 -16.12 12.66 -2.60
CA ARG A 134 -17.30 13.55 -2.57
C ARG A 134 -18.04 13.42 -1.25
N GLN A 135 -18.30 14.52 -0.55
CA GLN A 135 -18.89 14.50 0.80
C GLN A 135 -20.20 13.69 0.90
N ALA A 136 -21.08 13.76 -0.10
CA ALA A 136 -22.35 13.01 -0.13
C ALA A 136 -22.22 11.51 -0.49
N GLU A 137 -21.10 11.12 -1.09
CA GLU A 137 -20.83 9.74 -1.55
C GLU A 137 -19.68 9.10 -0.76
N ARG A 138 -18.99 9.84 0.11
CA ARG A 138 -17.72 9.43 0.73
C ARG A 138 -17.81 8.09 1.44
N GLY A 139 -18.89 7.81 2.18
CA GLY A 139 -19.10 6.50 2.81
C GLY A 139 -19.19 5.37 1.78
N ARG A 140 -19.90 5.59 0.67
CA ARG A 140 -20.04 4.63 -0.44
C ARG A 140 -18.74 4.50 -1.24
N GLU A 141 -17.98 5.57 -1.39
CA GLU A 141 -16.65 5.55 -1.99
C GLU A 141 -15.65 4.77 -1.11
N VAL A 142 -15.74 4.85 0.23
CA VAL A 142 -14.89 4.03 1.12
C VAL A 142 -15.29 2.56 1.03
N SER A 143 -16.59 2.26 1.05
CA SER A 143 -17.06 0.87 0.90
C SER A 143 -16.67 0.28 -0.44
N ASN A 144 -16.84 1.04 -1.54
CA ASN A 144 -16.48 0.59 -2.87
C ASN A 144 -14.98 0.34 -3.00
N ILE A 145 -14.13 1.22 -2.49
CA ILE A 145 -12.68 1.02 -2.61
C ILE A 145 -12.27 -0.25 -1.86
N ILE A 146 -12.74 -0.47 -0.63
CA ILE A 146 -12.46 -1.69 0.17
C ILE A 146 -12.90 -2.98 -0.53
N ILE A 147 -13.95 -2.96 -1.35
CA ILE A 147 -14.40 -4.16 -2.08
C ILE A 147 -13.47 -4.46 -3.27
N ILE A 148 -12.89 -3.43 -3.89
CA ILE A 148 -12.09 -3.55 -5.12
C ILE A 148 -10.58 -3.63 -4.80
N SER A 149 -10.15 -3.19 -3.62
CA SER A 149 -8.76 -3.11 -3.17
C SER A 149 -8.54 -3.90 -1.89
#